data_AF-A0A1G6P9W9-F1
#
_entry.id   AF-A0A1G6P9W9-F1
#
_cell.length_a   1.000
_cell.length_b   1.000
_cell.length_c   1.000
_cell.angle_alpha   90.00
_cell.angle_beta   90.00
_cell.angle_gamma   90.00
#
_symmetry.space_group_name_H-M   'P 1'
#
loop_
_entity.id
_entity.type
_entity.pdbx_description
1 polymer ?
#
loop_
_entity_poly.entity_id
_entity_poly.type
_entity_poly.pdbx_seq_one_letter_code
_entity_poly.pdbx_strand_id
1 'polypeptide(L)'
;MIKKLMIGSTFVLGMLIVAQFASAQTKLERPAKVGIQAIDDFATKSFDSYDESGKITEALNEVNIKNNDQGKAESVTNEKSEPMTKQNALAKLTTLAERLKKQEANVSKVKEYQQPATDALKSCSMLQKPKATKAISKSGEALTKVTDETKKQLEMVNKKLEFVKTLKK
;
A
#
# COMPACT_ATOMS: atom_id res chain seq x y z
N MET A 1 -23.71 -61.68 -5.59
CA MET A 1 -22.78 -60.95 -6.48
C MET A 1 -23.56 -59.86 -7.21
N ILE A 2 -23.39 -58.58 -6.86
CA ILE A 2 -23.69 -57.40 -7.69
C ILE A 2 -22.88 -56.19 -7.12
N LYS A 3 -22.01 -55.69 -7.99
CA LYS A 3 -21.39 -54.36 -8.22
C LYS A 3 -21.39 -53.25 -7.14
N LYS A 4 -20.14 -52.82 -6.84
CA LYS A 4 -19.56 -51.45 -6.81
C LYS A 4 -20.47 -50.25 -6.47
N LEU A 5 -20.02 -49.41 -5.53
CA LEU A 5 -19.67 -48.01 -5.84
C LEU A 5 -18.74 -47.43 -4.77
N MET A 6 -17.49 -47.11 -5.17
CA MET A 6 -16.65 -46.18 -4.44
C MET A 6 -17.29 -44.78 -4.51
N ILE A 7 -17.46 -44.11 -3.38
CA ILE A 7 -17.65 -42.67 -3.35
C ILE A 7 -16.31 -42.08 -2.91
N GLY A 8 -15.54 -41.65 -3.92
CA GLY A 8 -14.35 -40.85 -3.71
C GLY A 8 -14.73 -39.56 -3.00
N SER A 9 -14.12 -39.32 -1.83
CA SER A 9 -14.05 -37.98 -1.26
C SER A 9 -13.05 -37.18 -2.08
N THR A 10 -13.57 -36.54 -3.13
CA THR A 10 -12.89 -35.47 -3.84
C THR A 10 -12.72 -34.31 -2.87
N PHE A 11 -11.59 -34.28 -2.17
CA PHE A 11 -11.10 -33.09 -1.48
C PHE A 11 -10.81 -32.05 -2.57
N VAL A 12 -11.79 -31.19 -2.86
CA VAL A 12 -11.58 -30.03 -3.72
C VAL A 12 -10.69 -29.09 -2.92
N LEU A 13 -9.41 -29.14 -3.29
CA LEU A 13 -8.35 -28.22 -2.95
C LEU A 13 -8.84 -26.81 -3.34
N GLY A 14 -9.47 -26.12 -2.37
CA GLY A 14 -9.85 -24.72 -2.50
C GLY A 14 -8.58 -23.91 -2.73
N MET A 15 -8.36 -23.55 -3.99
CA MET A 15 -7.21 -22.80 -4.45
C MET A 15 -7.25 -21.43 -3.79
N LEU A 16 -6.47 -21.30 -2.71
CA LEU A 16 -6.14 -20.05 -2.05
C LEU A 16 -5.48 -19.15 -3.08
N ILE A 17 -6.25 -18.23 -3.68
CA ILE A 17 -5.66 -17.04 -4.28
C ILE A 17 -5.24 -16.15 -3.10
N VAL A 18 -4.16 -16.55 -2.43
CA VAL A 18 -3.29 -15.55 -1.82
C VAL A 18 -2.74 -14.82 -3.03
N ALA A 19 -3.32 -13.68 -3.36
CA ALA A 19 -2.59 -12.73 -4.18
C ALA A 19 -1.36 -12.35 -3.35
N GLN A 20 -0.28 -13.13 -3.47
CA GLN A 20 1.02 -12.84 -2.94
C GLN A 20 1.54 -11.63 -3.70
N PHE A 21 1.04 -10.45 -3.35
CA PHE A 21 1.71 -9.19 -3.62
C PHE A 21 2.86 -8.97 -2.64
N ALA A 22 3.40 -10.02 -2.04
CA ALA A 22 4.72 -9.99 -1.44
C ALA A 22 5.78 -10.11 -2.55
N SER A 23 5.78 -9.17 -3.51
CA SER A 23 7.06 -8.79 -4.08
C SER A 23 7.86 -8.28 -2.90
N ALA A 24 8.96 -8.94 -2.54
CA ALA A 24 9.99 -8.34 -1.70
C ALA A 24 10.57 -7.15 -2.49
N GLN A 25 9.82 -6.06 -2.58
CA GLN A 25 10.31 -4.79 -3.06
C GLN A 25 11.42 -4.42 -2.11
N THR A 26 12.65 -4.40 -2.61
CA THR A 26 13.80 -3.84 -1.90
C THR A 26 13.38 -2.49 -1.33
N LYS A 27 13.24 -2.45 0.00
CA LYS A 27 12.84 -1.25 0.72
C LYS A 27 13.81 -0.15 0.36
N LEU A 28 13.29 1.00 -0.05
CA LEU A 28 14.16 2.12 -0.37
C LEU A 28 14.88 2.60 0.89
N GLU A 29 16.20 2.67 0.80
CA GLU A 29 17.01 3.25 1.86
C GLU A 29 16.95 4.77 1.79
N ARG A 30 16.49 5.39 2.89
CA ARG A 30 16.48 6.84 3.06
C ARG A 30 17.90 7.40 2.88
N PRO A 31 18.10 8.42 2.03
CA PRO A 31 19.39 9.06 1.91
C PRO A 31 19.77 9.77 3.21
N ALA A 32 21.07 9.81 3.52
CA ALA A 32 21.57 10.67 4.60
C ALA A 32 21.34 12.15 4.25
N LYS A 33 21.20 12.99 5.27
CA LYS A 33 21.14 14.44 5.08
C LYS A 33 22.40 14.95 4.38
N VAL A 34 22.20 15.85 3.43
CA VAL A 34 23.26 16.46 2.63
C VAL A 34 23.59 17.88 3.09
N GLY A 35 22.83 18.43 4.04
CA GLY A 35 23.05 19.76 4.62
C GLY A 35 22.54 20.90 3.74
N ILE A 36 21.67 20.60 2.78
CA ILE A 36 21.05 21.57 1.89
C ILE A 36 19.55 21.47 2.12
N GLN A 37 18.99 22.48 2.79
CA GLN A 37 17.64 22.42 3.35
C GLN A 37 16.58 21.97 2.33
N ALA A 38 16.55 22.56 1.13
CA ALA A 38 15.56 22.18 0.11
C ALA A 38 15.66 20.71 -0.31
N ILE A 39 16.87 20.15 -0.38
CA ILE A 39 17.10 18.74 -0.73
C ILE A 39 16.75 17.83 0.45
N ASP A 40 17.13 18.21 1.67
CA ASP A 40 16.84 17.46 2.89
C ASP A 40 15.34 17.44 3.20
N ASP A 41 14.62 18.53 2.93
CA ASP A 41 13.17 18.63 3.06
C ASP A 41 12.48 17.74 2.02
N PHE A 42 12.88 17.82 0.75
CA PHE A 42 12.35 16.93 -0.29
C PHE A 42 12.58 15.46 0.07
N ALA A 43 13.79 15.09 0.51
CA ALA A 43 14.11 13.74 0.93
C ALA A 43 13.27 13.29 2.12
N THR A 44 13.14 14.14 3.14
CA THR A 44 12.35 13.82 4.33
C THR A 44 10.89 13.61 3.96
N LYS A 45 10.27 14.54 3.24
CA LYS A 45 8.85 14.47 2.88
C LYS A 45 8.51 13.32 1.93
N SER A 46 9.38 13.02 0.96
CA SER A 46 9.21 11.87 0.08
C SER A 46 9.28 10.55 0.85
N PHE A 47 10.26 10.39 1.73
CA PHE A 47 10.40 9.14 2.49
C PHE A 47 9.37 9.01 3.62
N ASP A 48 8.95 10.09 4.26
CA ASP A 48 7.86 10.06 5.25
C ASP A 48 6.55 9.60 4.58
N SER A 49 6.29 10.08 3.36
CA SER A 49 5.14 9.64 2.57
C SER A 49 5.26 8.18 2.15
N TYR A 50 6.45 7.75 1.72
CA TYR A 50 6.73 6.35 1.38
C TYR A 50 6.52 5.42 2.59
N ASP A 51 7.05 5.77 3.76
CA ASP A 51 6.89 5.01 4.99
C ASP A 51 5.41 4.94 5.41
N GLU A 52 4.67 6.04 5.28
CA GLU A 52 3.22 6.08 5.55
C GLU A 52 2.42 5.18 4.60
N SER A 53 2.77 5.12 3.31
CA SER A 53 2.11 4.18 2.40
C SER A 53 2.32 2.73 2.82
N GLY A 54 3.51 2.35 3.32
CA GLY A 54 3.74 1.02 3.87
C GLY A 54 2.78 0.69 5.01
N LYS A 55 2.59 1.62 5.96
CA LYS A 55 1.64 1.46 7.08
C LYS A 55 0.20 1.35 6.61
N ILE A 56 -0.19 2.04 5.54
CA ILE A 56 -1.53 1.92 4.97
C ILE A 56 -1.71 0.54 4.32
N THR A 57 -0.72 0.01 3.60
CA THR A 57 -0.76 -1.35 3.06
C THR A 57 -0.92 -2.39 4.16
N GLU A 58 -0.16 -2.26 5.26
CA GLU A 58 -0.29 -3.14 6.43
C GLU A 58 -1.72 -3.11 6.99
N ALA A 59 -2.26 -1.91 7.25
CA ALA A 59 -3.60 -1.76 7.79
C ALA A 59 -4.71 -2.25 6.82
N LEU A 60 -4.47 -2.13 5.51
CA LEU A 60 -5.36 -2.70 4.50
C LEU A 60 -5.41 -4.23 4.56
N ASN A 61 -4.30 -4.88 4.90
CA ASN A 61 -4.21 -6.34 5.01
C ASN A 61 -4.85 -6.90 6.30
N GLU A 62 -5.18 -6.04 7.27
CA GLU A 62 -5.98 -6.40 8.45
C GLU A 62 -7.47 -6.65 8.12
N VAL A 63 -7.92 -6.35 6.90
CA VAL A 63 -9.31 -6.57 6.48
C VAL A 63 -9.33 -7.54 5.29
N ASN A 64 -9.54 -8.82 5.58
CA ASN A 64 -9.55 -9.90 4.59
C ASN A 64 -10.98 -10.30 4.26
N ILE A 65 -11.33 -10.25 2.97
CA ILE A 65 -12.67 -10.60 2.49
C ILE A 65 -12.59 -11.97 1.85
N LYS A 66 -13.39 -12.91 2.34
CA LYS A 66 -13.57 -14.23 1.72
C LYS A 66 -14.74 -14.15 0.76
N ASN A 67 -14.50 -14.58 -0.48
CA ASN A 67 -15.51 -14.66 -1.52
C ASN A 67 -15.86 -16.12 -1.80
N ASN A 68 -17.10 -16.37 -2.18
CA ASN A 68 -17.53 -17.68 -2.66
C ASN A 68 -17.11 -17.91 -4.13
N ASP A 69 -17.41 -19.09 -4.68
CA ASP A 69 -17.11 -19.49 -6.07
C ASP A 69 -17.78 -18.58 -7.14
N GLN A 70 -18.74 -17.74 -6.73
CA GLN A 70 -19.40 -16.75 -7.58
C GLN A 70 -18.78 -15.34 -7.47
N GLY A 71 -17.69 -15.19 -6.72
CA GLY A 71 -17.02 -13.91 -6.47
C GLY A 71 -17.78 -12.96 -5.54
N LYS A 72 -18.80 -13.44 -4.81
CA LYS A 72 -19.55 -12.64 -3.84
C LYS A 72 -18.91 -12.76 -2.46
N ALA A 73 -18.84 -11.63 -1.75
CA ALA A 73 -18.36 -11.60 -0.38
C ALA A 73 -19.26 -12.46 0.52
N GLU A 74 -18.65 -13.36 1.29
CA GLU A 74 -19.31 -14.29 2.21
C GLU A 74 -18.99 -13.95 3.66
N SER A 75 -17.74 -13.61 3.96
CA SER A 75 -17.30 -13.22 5.31
C SER A 75 -16.12 -12.25 5.28
N VAL A 76 -15.90 -11.57 6.41
CA VAL A 76 -14.69 -10.76 6.65
C VAL A 76 -13.94 -11.36 7.83
N THR A 77 -12.62 -11.39 7.71
CA THR A 77 -11.70 -11.83 8.74
C THR A 77 -10.58 -10.81 8.93
N ASN A 78 -9.91 -10.83 10.08
CA ASN A 78 -8.69 -10.06 10.30
C ASN A 78 -7.45 -10.76 9.71
N GLU A 79 -6.26 -10.21 9.95
CA GLU A 79 -4.96 -10.78 9.54
C GLU A 79 -4.66 -12.14 10.19
N LYS A 80 -5.30 -12.45 11.33
CA LYS A 80 -5.21 -13.74 12.02
C LYS A 80 -6.29 -14.74 11.59
N SER A 81 -7.04 -14.42 10.54
CA SER A 81 -8.19 -15.21 10.06
C SER A 81 -9.36 -15.31 11.05
N GLU A 82 -9.40 -14.46 12.08
CA GLU A 82 -10.51 -14.40 13.03
C GLU A 82 -11.69 -13.64 12.42
N PRO A 83 -12.96 -14.06 12.64
CA PRO A 83 -14.13 -13.38 12.11
C PRO A 83 -14.21 -11.91 12.54
N MET A 84 -14.53 -11.03 11.58
CA MET A 84 -14.79 -9.62 11.81
C MET A 84 -16.22 -9.27 11.42
N THR A 85 -16.90 -8.49 12.25
CA THR A 85 -18.26 -8.03 11.94
C THR A 85 -18.24 -7.06 10.75
N LYS A 86 -19.35 -7.03 10.00
CA LYS A 86 -19.54 -6.08 8.89
C LYS A 86 -19.32 -4.63 9.34
N GLN A 87 -19.85 -4.25 10.50
CA GLN A 87 -19.74 -2.89 11.05
C GLN A 87 -18.28 -2.52 11.35
N ASN A 88 -17.52 -3.42 11.97
CA ASN A 88 -16.11 -3.18 12.30
C ASN A 88 -15.26 -3.08 11.03
N ALA A 89 -15.51 -3.95 10.04
CA ALA A 89 -14.84 -3.91 8.75
C ALA A 89 -15.11 -2.60 8.00
N LEU A 90 -16.37 -2.14 7.96
CA LEU A 90 -16.73 -0.85 7.36
C LEU A 90 -16.06 0.32 8.09
N ALA A 91 -16.07 0.33 9.42
CA ALA A 91 -15.45 1.40 10.20
C ALA A 91 -13.93 1.49 9.94
N LYS A 92 -13.23 0.35 9.93
CA LYS A 92 -11.80 0.28 9.58
C LYS A 92 -11.55 0.79 8.17
N LEU A 93 -12.29 0.29 7.18
CA LEU A 93 -12.10 0.67 5.78
C LEU A 93 -12.45 2.15 5.50
N THR A 94 -13.46 2.71 6.14
CA THR A 94 -13.78 4.15 6.04
C THR A 94 -12.66 5.00 6.63
N THR A 95 -12.11 4.62 7.79
CA THR A 95 -10.97 5.30 8.39
C THR A 95 -9.75 5.26 7.46
N LEU A 96 -9.51 4.11 6.81
CA LEU A 96 -8.44 3.96 5.82
C LEU A 96 -8.69 4.80 4.57
N ALA A 97 -9.93 4.91 4.09
CA ALA A 97 -10.29 5.76 2.97
C ALA A 97 -9.98 7.25 3.26
N GLU A 98 -10.29 7.73 4.46
CA GLU A 98 -9.95 9.10 4.88
C GLU A 98 -8.44 9.31 5.02
N ARG A 99 -7.73 8.34 5.59
CA ARG A 99 -6.26 8.36 5.69
C ARG A 99 -5.61 8.40 4.30
N LEU A 100 -6.13 7.65 3.33
CA LEU A 100 -5.67 7.67 1.94
C LEU A 100 -5.93 9.00 1.25
N LYS A 101 -7.08 9.65 1.45
CA LYS A 101 -7.32 11.00 0.93
C LYS A 101 -6.31 12.01 1.47
N LYS A 102 -5.98 11.93 2.77
CA LYS A 102 -4.91 12.76 3.36
C LYS A 102 -3.55 12.43 2.75
N GLN A 103 -3.27 11.15 2.51
CA GLN A 103 -2.03 10.72 1.89
C GLN A 103 -1.90 11.20 0.43
N GLU A 104 -2.96 11.17 -0.35
CA GLU A 104 -3.00 11.71 -1.71
C GLU A 104 -2.68 13.23 -1.72
N ALA A 105 -3.27 13.97 -0.77
CA ALA A 105 -2.96 15.38 -0.59
C ALA A 105 -1.48 15.60 -0.17
N ASN A 106 -0.93 14.74 0.69
CA ASN A 106 0.47 14.79 1.09
C ASN A 106 1.41 14.52 -0.10
N VAL A 107 1.15 13.48 -0.89
CA VAL A 107 1.93 13.17 -2.10
C VAL A 107 1.91 14.33 -3.08
N SER A 108 0.77 14.99 -3.25
CA SER A 108 0.66 16.19 -4.09
C SER A 108 1.53 17.33 -3.56
N LYS A 109 1.52 17.59 -2.25
CA LYS A 109 2.40 18.58 -1.63
C LYS A 109 3.88 18.23 -1.74
N VAL A 110 4.26 16.95 -1.66
CA VAL A 110 5.66 16.52 -1.81
C VAL A 110 6.22 16.90 -3.18
N LYS A 111 5.41 16.85 -4.24
CA LYS A 111 5.82 17.27 -5.59
C LYS A 111 6.26 18.73 -5.64
N GLU A 112 5.69 19.59 -4.79
CA GLU A 112 6.06 21.00 -4.69
C GLU A 112 7.50 21.21 -4.18
N TYR A 113 8.06 20.25 -3.43
CA TYR A 113 9.45 20.30 -2.94
C TYR A 113 10.49 19.86 -3.99
N GLN A 114 10.06 19.19 -5.06
CA GLN A 114 10.98 18.63 -6.07
C GLN A 114 11.73 19.72 -6.84
N GLN A 115 11.02 20.78 -7.25
CA GLN A 115 11.62 21.88 -8.01
C GLN A 115 12.63 22.68 -7.16
N PRO A 116 12.30 23.13 -5.93
CA PRO A 116 13.26 23.77 -5.04
C PRO A 116 14.52 22.92 -4.77
N ALA A 117 14.36 21.60 -4.58
CA ALA A 117 15.49 20.69 -4.39
C ALA A 117 16.38 20.62 -5.64
N THR A 118 15.77 20.55 -6.82
CA THR A 118 16.48 20.50 -8.11
C THR A 118 17.21 21.81 -8.40
N ASP A 119 16.63 22.95 -8.04
CA ASP A 119 17.29 24.25 -8.19
C ASP A 119 18.44 24.41 -7.19
N ALA A 120 18.27 23.97 -5.94
CA ALA A 120 19.35 23.95 -4.95
C ALA A 120 20.54 23.07 -5.38
N LEU A 121 20.29 21.99 -6.14
CA LEU A 121 21.35 21.14 -6.70
C LEU A 121 22.30 21.93 -7.62
N LYS A 122 21.78 22.91 -8.37
CA LYS A 122 22.58 23.70 -9.33
C LYS A 122 23.63 24.55 -8.64
N SER A 123 23.33 25.02 -7.43
CA SER A 123 24.21 25.87 -6.60
C SER A 123 25.13 25.08 -5.66
N CYS A 124 25.08 23.75 -5.68
CA CYS A 124 25.95 22.91 -4.87
C CYS A 124 27.42 23.01 -5.30
N SER A 125 28.33 22.98 -4.33
CA SER A 125 29.76 22.81 -4.60
C SER A 125 30.04 21.46 -5.28
N MET A 126 31.17 21.36 -6.00
CA MET A 126 31.58 20.11 -6.66
C MET A 126 31.71 18.93 -5.70
N LEU A 127 32.08 19.18 -4.44
CA LEU A 127 32.21 18.13 -3.41
C LEU A 127 30.85 17.64 -2.88
N GLN A 128 29.83 18.51 -2.84
CA GLN A 128 28.49 18.16 -2.35
C GLN A 128 27.61 17.54 -3.44
N LYS A 129 27.84 17.93 -4.70
CA LYS A 129 27.00 17.57 -5.84
C LYS A 129 26.72 16.07 -5.98
N PRO A 130 27.69 15.15 -5.84
CA PRO A 130 27.41 13.71 -5.94
C PRO A 130 26.43 13.20 -4.88
N LYS A 131 26.59 13.64 -3.62
CA LYS A 131 25.71 13.24 -2.52
C LYS A 131 24.30 13.85 -2.69
N ALA A 132 24.24 15.13 -3.07
CA ALA A 132 23.00 15.85 -3.35
C ALA A 132 22.20 15.23 -4.51
N THR A 133 22.86 14.91 -5.63
CA THR A 133 22.23 14.21 -6.77
C THR A 133 21.67 12.85 -6.35
N LYS A 134 22.44 12.07 -5.57
CA LYS A 134 21.98 10.76 -5.08
C LYS A 134 20.77 10.90 -4.14
N ALA A 135 20.76 11.92 -3.28
CA ALA A 135 19.62 12.18 -2.40
C ALA A 135 18.36 12.55 -3.19
N ILE A 136 18.46 13.46 -4.17
CA ILE A 136 17.32 13.85 -5.03
C ILE A 136 16.81 12.64 -5.82
N SER A 137 17.70 11.85 -6.42
CA SER A 137 17.33 10.67 -7.20
C SER A 137 16.56 9.64 -6.35
N LYS A 138 17.08 9.28 -5.17
CA LYS A 138 16.39 8.37 -4.23
C LYS A 138 15.04 8.92 -3.77
N SER A 139 14.97 10.23 -3.54
CA SER A 139 13.74 10.90 -3.11
C SER A 139 12.68 10.93 -4.21
N GLY A 140 13.11 11.11 -5.47
CA GLY A 140 12.25 10.95 -6.64
C GLY A 140 11.72 9.53 -6.79
N GLU A 141 12.56 8.51 -6.57
CA GLU A 141 12.11 7.11 -6.59
C GLU A 141 11.08 6.83 -5.49
N ALA A 142 11.31 7.32 -4.27
CA ALA A 142 10.35 7.21 -3.17
C ALA A 142 9.02 7.89 -3.50
N LEU A 143 9.06 9.10 -4.08
CA LEU A 143 7.88 9.84 -4.53
C LEU A 143 7.09 9.10 -5.63
N THR A 144 7.78 8.49 -6.59
CA THR A 144 7.12 7.68 -7.63
C THR A 144 6.45 6.45 -7.01
N LYS A 145 7.17 5.70 -6.17
CA LYS A 145 6.60 4.50 -5.51
C LYS A 145 5.38 4.84 -4.65
N VAL A 146 5.45 5.89 -3.83
CA VAL A 146 4.31 6.30 -2.99
C VAL A 146 3.12 6.77 -3.84
N THR A 147 3.36 7.44 -4.98
CA THR A 147 2.29 7.86 -5.88
C THR A 147 1.54 6.66 -6.46
N ASP A 148 2.27 5.67 -6.96
CA ASP A 148 1.68 4.47 -7.55
C ASP A 148 1.00 3.61 -6.49
N GLU A 149 1.62 3.46 -5.33
CA GLU A 149 1.06 2.67 -4.22
C GLU A 149 -0.22 3.31 -3.66
N THR A 150 -0.24 4.64 -3.47
CA THR A 150 -1.45 5.34 -2.98
C THR A 150 -2.64 5.12 -3.91
N LYS A 151 -2.43 5.11 -5.24
CA LYS A 151 -3.49 4.82 -6.23
C LYS A 151 -4.00 3.39 -6.08
N LYS A 152 -3.11 2.39 -6.01
CA LYS A 152 -3.48 0.99 -5.79
C LYS A 152 -4.25 0.81 -4.48
N GLN A 153 -3.81 1.47 -3.42
CA GLN A 153 -4.45 1.42 -2.11
C GLN A 153 -5.86 2.01 -2.14
N LEU A 154 -6.08 3.11 -2.87
CA LEU A 154 -7.41 3.68 -3.08
C LEU A 154 -8.34 2.70 -3.81
N GLU A 155 -7.87 2.09 -4.88
CA GLU A 155 -8.63 1.05 -5.61
C GLU A 155 -8.96 -0.14 -4.71
N MET A 156 -7.99 -0.62 -3.93
CA MET A 156 -8.18 -1.72 -2.98
C MET A 156 -9.18 -1.38 -1.88
N VAL A 157 -9.08 -0.20 -1.26
CA VAL A 157 -10.04 0.25 -0.23
C VAL A 157 -11.45 0.34 -0.81
N ASN A 158 -11.61 0.95 -1.98
CA ASN A 158 -12.92 1.12 -2.60
C ASN A 158 -13.55 -0.24 -2.93
N LYS A 159 -12.77 -1.15 -3.53
CA LYS A 159 -13.21 -2.52 -3.82
C LYS A 159 -13.59 -3.28 -2.54
N LYS A 160 -12.79 -3.18 -1.48
CA LYS A 160 -13.11 -3.80 -0.18
C LYS A 160 -14.37 -3.21 0.44
N LEU A 161 -14.58 -1.89 0.37
CA LEU A 161 -15.79 -1.23 0.84
C LEU A 161 -17.04 -1.73 0.11
N GLU A 162 -16.99 -1.86 -1.22
CA GLU A 162 -18.09 -2.40 -2.03
C GLU A 162 -18.44 -3.83 -1.60
N PHE A 163 -17.44 -4.70 -1.49
CA PHE A 163 -17.66 -6.07 -1.04
C PHE A 163 -18.28 -6.15 0.35
N VAL A 164 -17.72 -5.44 1.34
CA VAL A 164 -18.24 -5.47 2.72
C VAL A 164 -19.68 -4.92 2.76
N LYS A 165 -20.03 -3.93 1.94
CA LYS A 165 -21.41 -3.42 1.86
C LYS A 165 -22.41 -4.49 1.38
N THR A 166 -21.99 -5.40 0.50
CA THR A 166 -22.84 -6.48 -0.04
C THR A 166 -23.05 -7.66 0.90
N LEU A 167 -22.25 -7.79 1.97
CA LEU A 167 -22.46 -8.81 2.98
C LEU A 167 -23.83 -8.67 3.63
N LYS A 168 -24.51 -9.79 3.90
CA LYS A 168 -25.70 -9.79 4.75
C LYS A 168 -25.31 -9.33 6.16
N LYS A 169 -26.24 -8.69 6.87
CA LYS A 169 -26.00 -8.17 8.23
C LYS A 169 -25.56 -9.26 9.18
#